data_AF-A0A2N1W7E0-F1
#
_entry.id   AF-A0A2N1W7E0-F1
#
_cell.length_a   1.000
_cell.length_b   1.000
_cell.length_c   1.000
_cell.angle_alpha   90.00
_cell.angle_beta   90.00
_cell.angle_gamma   90.00
#
_symmetry.space_group_name_H-M   'P 1'
#
loop_
_entity.id
_entity.type
_entity.pdbx_description
1 polymer ?
#
loop_
_entity_poly.entity_id
_entity_poly.type
_entity_poly.pdbx_seq_one_letter_code
_entity_poly.pdbx_strand_id
1 'polypeptide(L)'
;MEDMKWTKDLATGVEVLDKQHNHYMSVCEKAYKSAKTGGGVVNALKNTYKAAEEHFVTEEAMMEKLRYPDMEGHKRLHDKFLEMELMIAKEAASGMDSKKLAVKIKEELFDWFVLHIKKNDLKLVKNLDMKKIK
;
A
#
# COMPACT_ATOMS: atom_id res chain seq x y z
N MET A 1 15.73 15.03 -2.21
CA MET A 1 14.79 14.20 -2.99
C MET A 1 13.90 13.50 -1.98
N GLU A 2 12.60 13.60 -2.13
CA GLU A 2 11.65 12.85 -1.30
C GLU A 2 11.81 11.37 -1.65
N ASP A 3 12.50 10.60 -0.80
CA ASP A 3 12.81 9.20 -1.06
C ASP A 3 11.55 8.35 -0.89
N MET A 4 10.77 8.23 -1.97
CA MET A 4 9.69 7.25 -2.10
C MET A 4 10.27 5.84 -2.27
N LYS A 5 10.89 5.31 -1.23
CA LYS A 5 11.56 4.01 -1.26
C LYS A 5 11.26 3.21 -0.01
N TRP A 6 11.22 1.90 -0.18
CA TRP A 6 11.19 0.96 0.92
C TRP A 6 12.55 0.94 1.64
N THR A 7 12.51 0.91 2.96
CA THR A 7 13.68 0.94 3.86
C THR A 7 13.59 -0.16 4.91
N LYS A 8 14.73 -0.56 5.48
CA LYS A 8 14.81 -1.68 6.42
C LYS A 8 13.97 -1.50 7.70
N ASP A 9 13.65 -0.27 8.10
CA ASP A 9 12.76 0.01 9.24
C ASP A 9 11.29 -0.38 8.99
N LEU A 10 10.95 -0.75 7.75
CA LEU A 10 9.64 -1.27 7.35
C LEU A 10 9.58 -2.80 7.26
N ALA A 11 10.69 -3.48 7.55
CA ALA A 11 10.74 -4.93 7.50
C ALA A 11 9.91 -5.53 8.63
N THR A 12 8.94 -6.36 8.24
CA THR A 12 8.13 -7.16 9.14
C THR A 12 8.87 -8.42 9.58
N GLY A 13 9.83 -8.89 8.77
CA GLY A 13 10.49 -10.19 8.97
C GLY A 13 9.70 -11.36 8.38
N VAL A 14 8.56 -11.10 7.74
CA VAL A 14 7.80 -12.07 6.95
C VAL A 14 8.11 -11.80 5.48
N GLU A 15 8.86 -12.70 4.85
CA GLU A 15 9.43 -12.50 3.50
C GLU A 15 8.37 -12.14 2.44
N VAL A 16 7.19 -12.77 2.48
CA VAL A 16 6.12 -12.48 1.51
C VAL A 16 5.57 -11.06 1.68
N LEU A 17 5.35 -10.60 2.91
CA LEU A 17 4.85 -9.24 3.19
C LEU A 17 5.91 -8.20 2.80
N ASP A 18 7.18 -8.44 3.17
CA ASP A 18 8.26 -7.51 2.85
C ASP A 18 8.47 -7.34 1.33
N LYS A 19 8.31 -8.43 0.55
CA LYS A 19 8.31 -8.36 -0.92
C LYS A 19 7.11 -7.58 -1.46
N GLN A 20 5.92 -7.80 -0.92
CA GLN A 20 4.71 -7.08 -1.35
C GLN A 20 4.78 -5.59 -0.98
N HIS A 21 5.27 -5.23 0.21
CA HIS A 21 5.51 -3.84 0.62
C HIS A 21 6.48 -3.13 -0.33
N ASN A 22 7.60 -3.79 -0.65
CA ASN A 22 8.59 -3.25 -1.58
C ASN A 22 7.99 -3.05 -2.98
N HIS A 23 7.23 -4.04 -3.46
CA HIS A 23 6.54 -3.96 -4.75
C HIS A 23 5.56 -2.78 -4.80
N TYR A 24 4.68 -2.65 -3.80
CA TYR A 24 3.71 -1.57 -3.70
C TYR A 24 4.39 -0.19 -3.73
N MET A 25 5.44 -0.01 -2.91
CA MET A 25 6.21 1.24 -2.88
C MET A 25 6.87 1.56 -4.22
N SER A 26 7.37 0.54 -4.94
CA SER A 26 7.95 0.72 -6.27
C SER A 26 6.92 1.17 -7.31
N VAL A 27 5.72 0.59 -7.30
CA VAL A 27 4.65 1.03 -8.23
C VAL A 27 4.11 2.42 -7.86
N CYS A 28 4.07 2.77 -6.58
CA CYS A 28 3.75 4.14 -6.13
C CYS A 28 4.78 5.16 -6.63
N GLU A 29 6.08 4.86 -6.52
CA GLU A 29 7.13 5.74 -7.05
C GLU A 29 6.98 5.94 -8.57
N LYS A 30 6.64 4.88 -9.32
CA LYS A 30 6.37 4.97 -10.76
C LYS A 30 5.13 5.82 -11.05
N ALA A 31 4.06 5.70 -10.28
CA ALA A 31 2.86 6.52 -10.42
C ALA A 31 3.17 8.00 -10.18
N TYR A 32 3.93 8.32 -9.12
CA TYR A 32 4.36 9.68 -8.81
C TYR A 32 5.19 10.30 -9.94
N LYS A 33 6.16 9.55 -10.48
CA LYS A 33 6.96 9.98 -11.64
C LYS A 33 6.08 10.21 -12.87
N SER A 34 5.15 9.31 -13.15
CA SER A 34 4.23 9.40 -14.29
C SER A 34 3.30 10.62 -14.19
N ALA A 35 2.84 10.97 -12.98
CA ALA A 35 2.06 12.18 -12.74
C ALA A 35 2.86 13.45 -13.10
N LYS A 36 4.16 13.49 -12.76
CA LYS A 36 5.04 14.63 -13.07
C LYS A 36 5.37 14.77 -14.54
N THR A 37 5.47 13.67 -15.29
CA THR A 37 5.80 13.69 -16.73
C THR A 37 4.58 13.79 -17.63
N GLY A 38 3.36 13.76 -17.08
CA GLY A 38 2.12 14.01 -17.82
C GLY A 38 1.62 12.86 -18.70
N GLY A 39 2.15 11.64 -18.54
CA GLY A 39 1.80 10.50 -19.38
C GLY A 39 1.78 9.17 -18.61
N GLY A 40 0.77 8.34 -18.88
CA GLY A 40 0.68 6.97 -18.34
C GLY A 40 0.24 6.85 -16.88
N VAL A 41 -0.06 7.95 -16.18
CA VAL A 41 -0.40 7.94 -14.75
C VAL A 41 -1.62 7.09 -14.42
N VAL A 42 -2.65 7.07 -15.27
CA VAL A 42 -3.85 6.22 -15.07
C VAL A 42 -3.48 4.73 -15.08
N ASN A 43 -2.58 4.32 -15.96
CA ASN A 43 -2.10 2.93 -15.99
C ASN A 43 -1.21 2.62 -14.77
N ALA A 44 -0.39 3.59 -14.35
CA ALA A 44 0.41 3.43 -13.14
C ALA A 44 -0.47 3.29 -11.89
N LEU A 45 -1.56 4.05 -11.78
CA LEU A 45 -2.54 3.95 -10.69
C LEU A 45 -3.33 2.62 -10.69
N LYS A 46 -3.55 2.02 -11.86
CA LYS A 46 -4.09 0.65 -11.92
C LYS A 46 -3.13 -0.37 -11.32
N ASN A 47 -1.82 -0.18 -11.53
CA ASN A 47 -0.81 -1.08 -10.98
C ASN A 47 -0.65 -0.90 -9.46
N THR A 48 -0.78 0.33 -8.94
CA THR A 48 -0.77 0.57 -7.50
C THR A 48 -1.96 -0.12 -6.83
N TYR A 49 -3.17 0.04 -7.39
CA TYR A 49 -4.39 -0.58 -6.86
C TYR A 49 -4.26 -2.10 -6.81
N LYS A 50 -3.82 -2.71 -7.93
CA LYS A 50 -3.62 -4.15 -8.00
C LYS A 50 -2.59 -4.65 -6.97
N ALA A 51 -1.49 -3.92 -6.80
CA ALA A 51 -0.47 -4.28 -5.83
C ALA A 51 -0.97 -4.17 -4.38
N ALA A 52 -1.80 -3.16 -4.07
CA ALA A 52 -2.42 -3.02 -2.75
C ALA A 52 -3.43 -4.15 -2.49
N GLU A 53 -4.32 -4.42 -3.46
CA GLU A 53 -5.33 -5.49 -3.35
C GLU A 53 -4.68 -6.87 -3.15
N GLU A 54 -3.67 -7.22 -3.95
CA GLU A 54 -2.92 -8.47 -3.79
C GLU A 54 -2.21 -8.58 -2.44
N HIS A 55 -1.71 -7.46 -1.90
CA HIS A 55 -1.09 -7.42 -0.59
C HIS A 55 -2.11 -7.63 0.53
N PHE A 56 -3.21 -6.87 0.52
CA PHE A 56 -4.26 -6.96 1.54
C PHE A 56 -4.94 -8.33 1.56
N VAL A 57 -5.17 -8.95 0.39
CA VAL A 57 -5.69 -10.33 0.34
C VAL A 57 -4.75 -11.32 1.04
N THR A 58 -3.45 -11.20 0.82
CA THR A 58 -2.45 -12.05 1.50
C THR A 58 -2.46 -11.81 3.01
N GLU A 59 -2.44 -10.55 3.43
CA GLU A 59 -2.43 -10.20 4.86
C GLU A 59 -3.73 -10.61 5.57
N GLU A 60 -4.89 -10.39 4.96
CA GLU A 60 -6.19 -10.79 5.49
C GLU A 60 -6.31 -12.30 5.65
N ALA A 61 -5.82 -13.08 4.67
CA ALA A 61 -5.76 -14.54 4.80
C ALA A 61 -4.83 -14.98 5.95
N MET A 62 -3.72 -14.26 6.18
CA MET A 62 -2.86 -14.49 7.34
C MET A 62 -3.57 -14.15 8.66
N MET A 63 -4.26 -13.00 8.73
CA MET A 63 -5.03 -12.58 9.90
C MET A 63 -6.11 -13.61 10.25
N GLU A 64 -6.84 -14.12 9.25
CA GLU A 64 -7.88 -15.14 9.44
C GLU A 64 -7.29 -16.45 9.98
N LYS A 65 -6.25 -16.98 9.32
CA LYS A 65 -5.58 -18.23 9.72
C LYS A 65 -5.05 -18.15 11.16
N LEU A 66 -4.60 -16.98 11.57
CA LEU A 66 -3.97 -16.75 12.87
C LEU A 66 -4.96 -16.25 13.92
N ARG A 67 -6.24 -16.07 13.55
CA ARG A 67 -7.31 -15.53 14.40
C ARG A 67 -6.90 -14.20 15.04
N TYR A 68 -6.36 -13.30 14.23
CA TYR A 68 -5.87 -12.01 14.70
C TYR A 68 -7.02 -11.23 15.36
N PRO A 69 -6.89 -10.80 16.63
CA PRO A 69 -8.01 -10.22 17.38
C PRO A 69 -8.64 -8.96 16.78
N ASP A 70 -7.88 -8.20 15.99
CA ASP A 70 -8.30 -6.91 15.40
C ASP A 70 -8.46 -7.00 13.87
N MET A 71 -8.76 -8.20 13.35
CA MET A 71 -8.90 -8.44 11.91
C MET A 71 -9.91 -7.50 11.24
N GLU A 72 -11.08 -7.31 11.83
CA GLU A 72 -12.09 -6.42 11.24
C GLU A 72 -11.64 -4.96 11.21
N GLY A 73 -10.95 -4.51 12.25
CA GLY A 73 -10.41 -3.14 12.33
C GLY A 73 -9.37 -2.90 11.23
N HIS A 74 -8.46 -3.86 11.07
CA HIS A 74 -7.41 -3.82 10.06
C HIS A 74 -8.00 -3.89 8.64
N LYS A 75 -8.92 -4.82 8.36
CA LYS A 75 -9.59 -4.92 7.06
C LYS A 75 -10.34 -3.64 6.67
N ARG A 76 -11.00 -2.97 7.62
CA ARG A 76 -11.66 -1.68 7.35
C ARG A 76 -10.68 -0.58 6.91
N LEU A 77 -9.41 -0.66 7.31
CA LEU A 77 -8.38 0.25 6.81
C LEU A 77 -8.04 -0.07 5.35
N HIS A 78 -7.93 -1.34 5.00
CA HIS A 78 -7.71 -1.80 3.61
C HIS A 78 -8.84 -1.36 2.68
N ASP A 79 -10.09 -1.62 3.07
CA ASP A 79 -11.26 -1.29 2.25
C ASP A 79 -11.30 0.22 1.95
N LYS A 80 -11.08 1.06 2.97
CA LYS A 80 -11.02 2.53 2.82
C LYS A 80 -9.87 2.98 1.95
N PHE A 81 -8.73 2.29 2.02
CA PHE A 81 -7.57 2.60 1.20
C PHE A 81 -7.85 2.36 -0.27
N LEU A 82 -8.40 1.18 -0.61
CA LEU A 82 -8.77 0.82 -1.98
C LEU A 82 -9.83 1.76 -2.55
N GLU A 83 -10.83 2.15 -1.74
CA GLU A 83 -11.83 3.16 -2.13
C GLU A 83 -11.18 4.51 -2.47
N MET A 84 -10.30 5.00 -1.61
CA MET A 84 -9.57 6.26 -1.83
C MET A 84 -8.70 6.18 -3.09
N GLU A 85 -8.01 5.06 -3.31
CA GLU A 85 -7.15 4.88 -4.49
C GLU A 85 -7.96 4.86 -5.79
N LEU A 86 -9.15 4.24 -5.80
CA LEU A 86 -10.09 4.31 -6.92
C LEU A 86 -10.55 5.75 -7.18
N MET A 87 -10.75 6.56 -6.14
CA MET A 87 -11.12 7.97 -6.29
C MET A 87 -9.99 8.77 -6.93
N ILE A 88 -8.74 8.58 -6.49
CA ILE A 88 -7.56 9.22 -7.11
C ILE A 88 -7.44 8.81 -8.60
N ALA A 89 -7.65 7.53 -8.92
CA ALA A 89 -7.61 7.06 -10.30
C ALA A 89 -8.70 7.70 -11.19
N LYS A 90 -9.92 7.88 -10.67
CA LYS A 90 -11.01 8.57 -11.37
C LYS A 90 -10.72 10.06 -11.56
N GLU A 91 -10.18 10.72 -10.55
CA GLU A 91 -9.75 12.12 -10.61
C GLU A 91 -8.65 12.33 -11.65
N ALA A 92 -7.65 11.44 -11.69
CA ALA A 92 -6.60 11.44 -12.70
C ALA A 92 -7.16 11.25 -14.11
N ALA A 93 -8.08 10.30 -14.30
CA ALA A 93 -8.74 10.07 -15.59
C ALA A 93 -9.61 11.25 -16.04
N SER A 94 -10.11 12.06 -15.09
CA SER A 94 -10.91 13.26 -15.36
C SER A 94 -10.08 14.52 -15.61
N GLY A 95 -8.75 14.39 -15.74
CA GLY A 95 -7.86 15.50 -16.07
C GLY A 95 -7.43 16.36 -14.88
N MET A 96 -7.35 15.77 -13.68
CA MET A 96 -6.75 16.45 -12.52
C MET A 96 -5.36 17.02 -12.84
N ASP A 97 -5.06 18.21 -12.31
CA ASP A 97 -3.75 18.84 -12.41
C ASP A 97 -2.62 17.90 -11.93
N SER A 98 -1.57 17.77 -12.76
CA SER A 98 -0.44 16.87 -12.52
C SER A 98 0.26 17.10 -11.17
N LYS A 99 0.37 18.35 -10.70
CA LYS A 99 1.03 18.65 -9.42
C LYS A 99 0.15 18.20 -8.26
N LYS A 100 -1.15 18.50 -8.30
CA LYS A 100 -2.12 18.01 -7.30
C LYS A 100 -2.15 16.49 -7.26
N LEU A 101 -2.17 15.83 -8.42
CA LEU A 101 -2.16 14.38 -8.51
C LEU A 101 -0.87 13.78 -7.91
N ALA A 102 0.29 14.37 -8.18
CA ALA A 102 1.55 13.92 -7.60
C ALA A 102 1.56 14.04 -6.06
N VAL A 103 0.98 15.11 -5.51
CA VAL A 103 0.82 15.28 -4.05
C VAL A 103 -0.09 14.17 -3.48
N LYS A 104 -1.25 13.92 -4.09
CA LYS A 104 -2.15 12.84 -3.66
C LYS A 104 -1.48 11.47 -3.69
N ILE A 105 -0.73 11.14 -4.74
CA ILE A 105 0.02 9.88 -4.82
C ILE A 105 1.06 9.78 -3.69
N LYS A 106 1.72 10.89 -3.35
CA LYS A 106 2.72 10.89 -2.28
C LYS A 106 2.06 10.70 -0.91
N GLU A 107 1.07 11.52 -0.59
CA GLU A 107 0.51 11.64 0.76
C GLU A 107 -0.55 10.58 1.03
N GLU A 108 -1.47 10.37 0.09
CA GLU A 108 -2.63 9.48 0.29
C GLU A 108 -2.29 8.03 -0.04
N LEU A 109 -1.38 7.76 -0.99
CA LEU A 109 -0.96 6.39 -1.32
C LEU A 109 0.32 5.98 -0.57
N PHE A 110 1.45 6.64 -0.83
CA PHE A 110 2.74 6.18 -0.31
C PHE A 110 2.87 6.39 1.20
N ASP A 111 2.60 7.59 1.71
CA ASP A 111 2.78 7.90 3.14
C ASP A 111 1.76 7.19 4.02
N TRP A 112 0.51 7.04 3.54
CA TRP A 112 -0.47 6.20 4.21
C TRP A 112 0.02 4.77 4.33
N PHE A 113 0.56 4.18 3.27
CA PHE A 113 1.01 2.78 3.28
C PHE A 113 2.23 2.59 4.20
N VAL A 114 3.16 3.53 4.21
CA VAL A 114 4.27 3.56 5.18
C VAL A 114 3.73 3.59 6.62
N LEU A 115 2.74 4.45 6.89
CA LEU A 115 2.14 4.55 8.22
C LEU A 115 1.38 3.27 8.58
N HIS A 116 0.69 2.66 7.61
CA HIS A 116 -0.04 1.42 7.77
C HIS A 116 0.88 0.29 8.22
N ILE A 117 1.99 0.07 7.50
CA ILE A 117 3.02 -0.90 7.89
C ILE A 117 3.50 -0.67 9.32
N LYS A 118 3.83 0.59 9.66
CA LYS A 118 4.39 0.93 10.97
C LYS A 118 3.40 0.73 12.13
N LYS A 119 2.10 0.91 11.89
CA LYS A 119 1.08 0.91 12.94
C LYS A 119 0.28 -0.39 13.03
N ASN A 120 0.09 -1.07 11.91
CA ASN A 120 -0.78 -2.23 11.79
C ASN A 120 0.02 -3.48 11.47
N ASP A 121 0.78 -3.52 10.37
CA ASP A 121 1.39 -4.77 9.88
C ASP A 121 2.51 -5.25 10.81
N LEU A 122 3.34 -4.32 11.32
CA LEU A 122 4.33 -4.64 12.35
C LEU A 122 3.67 -5.11 13.66
N LYS A 123 2.49 -4.58 14.00
CA LYS A 123 1.71 -5.02 15.17
C LYS A 123 1.12 -6.40 14.91
N LEU A 124 0.60 -6.68 13.71
CA LEU A 124 0.13 -8.00 13.29
C LEU A 124 1.26 -9.00 13.49
N VAL A 125 2.41 -8.80 12.85
CA VAL A 125 3.54 -9.74 12.89
C VAL A 125 4.10 -9.95 14.30
N LYS A 126 4.14 -8.91 15.14
CA LYS A 126 4.53 -9.05 16.55
C LYS A 126 3.58 -9.94 17.36
N ASN A 127 2.29 -9.98 17.01
CA ASN A 127 1.30 -10.85 17.65
C ASN A 127 1.28 -12.27 17.05
N LEU A 128 2.06 -12.53 16.00
CA LEU A 128 2.16 -13.87 15.44
C LEU A 128 3.14 -14.71 16.24
N ASP A 129 2.68 -15.86 16.70
CA ASP A 129 3.59 -16.94 17.08
C ASP A 129 4.19 -17.51 15.79
N MET A 130 5.40 -17.06 15.45
CA MET A 130 6.14 -17.41 14.23
C MET A 130 6.27 -18.93 14.00
N LYS A 131 6.01 -19.75 15.02
CA LYS A 131 5.95 -21.23 14.94
C LYS A 131 4.75 -21.77 14.15
N LYS A 132 3.70 -20.99 13.94
CA LYS A 132 2.46 -21.40 13.22
C LYS A 132 2.46 -21.04 11.73
N ILE A 133 3.53 -20.40 11.24
CA ILE A 133 3.64 -19.88 9.87
C ILE A 133 4.57 -20.75 9.00
N LYS A 134 5.29 -21.71 9.60
CA LYS A 134 6.07 -22.72 8.87
C LYS A 134 5.19 -23.82 8.28
#